data_AF-A0A7V9VFK8-F1
#
_entry.id   AF-A0A7V9VFK8-F1
#
_cell.length_a   1.000
_cell.length_b   1.000
_cell.length_c   1.000
_cell.angle_alpha   90.00
_cell.angle_beta   90.00
_cell.angle_gamma   90.00
#
_symmetry.space_group_name_H-M   'P 1'
#
loop_
_entity.id
_entity.type
_entity.pdbx_description
1 polymer ?
#
loop_
_entity_poly.entity_id
_entity_poly.type
_entity_poly.pdbx_seq_one_letter_code
_entity_poly.pdbx_strand_id
1 'polypeptide(L)'
;MTEDHQLIGRIVRLQVQTANLKRGNRPHSWYDPAAIIVVPRLMLDATGVRGVLDDGTTLEDVHNETHETSKFRGENGISIGFTSHYGAMRDRFGDRLTDGIAGENILIACDDPHSLQTLAPNLVAVNEDGVVELVEVEVATPCVEFSKFCLAFPNERKPDRSVTEALQFLNDGMRGFYASVRETGILRTGDLVFMTNAGPGSETPPT
;
A
#
# COMPACT_ATOMS: atom_id res chain seq x y z
N MET A 1 -3.08 -23.55 -14.12
CA MET A 1 -3.06 -22.08 -14.09
C MET A 1 -3.29 -21.64 -15.52
N THR A 2 -4.45 -21.03 -15.77
CA THR A 2 -4.91 -20.58 -17.10
C THR A 2 -4.19 -19.31 -17.55
N GLU A 3 -4.31 -18.95 -18.83
CA GLU A 3 -3.63 -17.85 -19.52
C GLU A 3 -3.90 -16.42 -18.97
N ASP A 4 -4.67 -16.27 -17.88
CA ASP A 4 -5.17 -14.98 -17.40
C ASP A 4 -4.44 -14.39 -16.17
N HIS A 5 -3.45 -15.08 -15.60
CA HIS A 5 -2.72 -14.63 -14.42
C HIS A 5 -1.22 -14.43 -14.73
N GLN A 6 -0.75 -13.19 -14.61
CA GLN A 6 0.67 -12.85 -14.77
C GLN A 6 1.28 -12.59 -13.40
N LEU A 7 2.38 -13.28 -13.08
CA LEU A 7 3.11 -13.07 -11.83
C LEU A 7 3.69 -11.65 -11.81
N ILE A 8 3.42 -10.92 -10.72
CA ILE A 8 4.08 -9.64 -10.43
C ILE A 8 5.30 -9.89 -9.56
N GLY A 9 5.14 -10.69 -8.51
CA GLY A 9 6.18 -10.83 -7.51
C GLY A 9 5.71 -11.48 -6.22
N ARG A 10 6.43 -11.17 -5.14
CA ARG A 10 6.21 -11.74 -3.81
C ARG A 10 6.02 -10.65 -2.78
N ILE A 11 5.10 -10.82 -1.84
CA ILE A 11 4.98 -9.95 -0.67
C ILE A 11 6.26 -10.07 0.15
N VAL A 12 6.98 -8.97 0.33
CA VAL A 12 8.22 -8.92 1.12
C VAL A 12 8.07 -8.18 2.43
N ARG A 13 7.00 -7.42 2.58
CA ARG A 13 6.68 -6.72 3.83
C ARG A 13 5.18 -6.47 3.94
N LEU A 14 4.69 -6.67 5.15
CA LEU A 14 3.35 -6.33 5.58
C LEU A 14 3.43 -5.38 6.76
N GLN A 15 2.54 -4.39 6.80
CA GLN A 15 2.54 -3.40 7.87
C GLN A 15 1.17 -2.76 8.06
N VAL A 16 1.00 -2.14 9.22
CA VAL A 16 -0.16 -1.30 9.55
C VAL A 16 0.29 0.07 10.01
N GLN A 17 -0.58 1.06 9.84
CA GLN A 17 -0.42 2.37 10.45
C GLN A 17 -1.26 2.43 11.73
N THR A 18 -0.67 2.40 12.91
CA THR A 18 -1.43 2.45 14.19
C THR A 18 -1.91 3.85 14.56
N ALA A 19 -1.49 4.86 13.79
CA ALA A 19 -1.93 6.24 13.93
C ALA A 19 -1.67 7.03 12.63
N ASN A 20 -2.30 8.19 12.51
CA ASN A 20 -2.15 9.05 11.34
C ASN A 20 -0.69 9.52 11.13
N LEU A 21 -0.10 9.22 9.97
CA LEU A 21 1.26 9.65 9.63
C LEU A 21 1.39 11.15 9.39
N LYS A 22 0.28 11.85 9.14
CA LYS A 22 0.25 13.32 9.07
C LYS A 22 0.06 13.89 10.47
N ARG A 23 1.11 14.51 11.00
CA ARG A 23 1.15 15.15 12.31
C ARG A 23 1.04 16.67 12.18
N GLY A 24 0.73 17.32 13.30
CA GLY A 24 0.54 18.76 13.36
C GLY A 24 -0.78 19.24 12.78
N ASN A 25 -0.93 20.56 12.72
CA ASN A 25 -2.11 21.23 12.18
C ASN A 25 -1.73 21.97 10.90
N ARG A 26 -2.65 22.00 9.93
CA ARG A 26 -2.47 22.83 8.73
C ARG A 26 -2.29 24.31 9.13
N PRO A 27 -1.44 25.07 8.43
CA PRO A 27 -0.62 24.68 7.27
C PRO A 27 0.74 24.05 7.63
N HIS A 28 1.00 23.75 8.91
CA HIS A 28 2.27 23.25 9.44
C HIS A 28 2.25 21.74 9.70
N SER A 29 1.45 20.97 8.94
CA SER A 29 1.46 19.51 9.03
C SER A 29 2.75 18.92 8.44
N TRP A 30 3.20 17.80 9.00
CA TRP A 30 4.38 17.06 8.52
C TRP A 30 4.11 15.55 8.52
N TYR A 31 4.97 14.82 7.81
CA TYR A 31 4.93 13.37 7.76
C TYR A 31 5.84 12.77 8.83
N ASP A 32 5.30 11.81 9.58
CA ASP A 32 6.01 11.06 10.62
C ASP A 32 5.71 9.56 10.45
N PRO A 33 6.72 8.74 10.07
CA PRO A 33 6.55 7.32 9.84
C PRO A 33 6.52 6.47 11.12
N ALA A 34 6.66 7.07 12.31
CA ALA A 34 6.83 6.32 13.56
C ALA A 34 5.68 5.36 13.91
N ALA A 35 4.48 5.59 13.35
CA ALA A 35 3.31 4.73 13.58
C ALA A 35 3.19 3.57 12.56
N ILE A 36 4.16 3.40 11.67
CA ILE A 36 4.22 2.25 10.76
C ILE A 36 4.82 1.06 11.51
N ILE A 37 4.02 0.01 11.70
CA ILE A 37 4.43 -1.20 12.41
C ILE A 37 4.44 -2.37 11.45
N VAL A 38 5.60 -3.01 11.29
CA VAL A 38 5.74 -4.24 10.50
C VAL A 38 5.08 -5.39 11.24
N VAL A 39 4.34 -6.20 10.50
CA VAL A 39 3.65 -7.38 11.02
C VAL A 39 3.91 -8.57 10.10
N PRO A 40 3.96 -9.80 10.61
CA PRO A 40 4.15 -10.99 9.79
C PRO A 40 2.93 -11.29 8.91
N ARG A 41 1.73 -10.86 9.33
CA ARG A 41 0.44 -11.20 8.71
C ARG A 41 -0.56 -10.05 8.75
N LEU A 42 -1.38 -9.94 7.72
CA LEU A 42 -2.57 -9.08 7.69
C LEU A 42 -3.84 -9.91 7.60
N MET A 43 -4.86 -9.50 8.34
CA MET A 43 -6.25 -9.87 8.12
C MET A 43 -6.96 -8.71 7.43
N LEU A 44 -7.66 -9.03 6.36
CA LEU A 44 -8.37 -8.09 5.50
C LEU A 44 -9.85 -8.46 5.49
N ASP A 45 -10.71 -7.48 5.65
CA ASP A 45 -12.16 -7.64 5.47
C ASP A 45 -12.79 -6.29 5.08
N ALA A 46 -14.12 -6.24 5.00
CA ALA A 46 -14.87 -5.05 4.62
C ALA A 46 -14.67 -3.85 5.57
N THR A 47 -14.20 -4.07 6.81
CA THR A 47 -13.90 -3.00 7.78
C THR A 47 -12.50 -2.41 7.57
N GLY A 48 -11.62 -3.11 6.85
CA GLY A 48 -10.27 -2.68 6.52
C GLY A 48 -9.19 -3.67 6.94
N VAL A 49 -8.05 -3.15 7.39
CA VAL A 49 -6.83 -3.93 7.65
C VAL A 49 -6.56 -4.09 9.14
N ARG A 50 -6.20 -5.30 9.55
CA ARG A 50 -5.67 -5.61 10.88
C ARG A 50 -4.36 -6.37 10.75
N GLY A 51 -3.33 -5.92 11.44
CA GLY A 51 -2.04 -6.60 11.52
C GLY A 51 -2.00 -7.58 12.69
N VAL A 52 -1.37 -8.73 12.50
CA VAL A 52 -1.23 -9.76 13.55
C VAL A 52 0.25 -10.01 13.80
N LEU A 53 0.72 -9.77 15.02
CA LEU A 53 2.09 -10.04 15.46
C LEU A 53 2.34 -11.54 15.70
N ASP A 54 3.60 -11.91 15.91
CA ASP A 54 3.99 -13.31 16.15
C ASP A 54 3.37 -13.89 17.44
N ASP A 55 3.16 -13.04 18.45
CA ASP A 55 2.51 -13.41 19.71
C ASP A 55 0.97 -13.48 19.62
N GLY A 56 0.41 -13.22 18.43
CA GLY A 56 -1.03 -13.19 18.18
C GLY A 56 -1.71 -11.87 18.53
N THR A 57 -0.99 -10.86 19.00
CA THR A 57 -1.53 -9.53 19.23
C THR A 57 -2.01 -8.92 17.92
N THR A 58 -3.25 -8.43 17.90
CA THR A 58 -3.84 -7.73 16.76
C THR A 58 -3.67 -6.22 16.90
N LEU A 59 -3.22 -5.58 15.83
CA LEU A 59 -3.09 -4.14 15.68
C LEU A 59 -4.07 -3.65 14.61
N GLU A 60 -4.92 -2.70 14.94
CA GLU A 60 -5.82 -2.10 13.96
C GLU A 60 -5.07 -1.04 13.15
N ASP A 61 -5.25 -1.06 11.82
CA ASP A 61 -4.82 0.06 10.99
C ASP A 61 -5.73 1.25 11.25
N VAL A 62 -5.18 2.46 11.29
CA VAL A 62 -5.92 3.70 11.52
C VAL A 62 -6.98 3.95 10.45
N HIS A 63 -6.86 3.32 9.28
CA HIS A 63 -7.85 3.39 8.21
C HIS A 63 -9.00 2.39 8.38
N ASN A 64 -8.91 1.44 9.32
CA ASN A 64 -9.97 0.50 9.64
C ASN A 64 -11.16 1.24 10.29
N GLU A 65 -12.39 0.84 9.95
CA GLU A 65 -13.63 1.40 10.47
C GLU A 65 -13.73 1.32 12.00
N THR A 66 -13.20 0.26 12.62
CA THR A 66 -13.32 0.02 14.08
C THR A 66 -12.27 0.75 14.91
N HIS A 67 -11.26 1.35 14.26
CA HIS A 67 -10.16 2.01 14.95
C HIS A 67 -10.64 3.21 15.80
N GLU A 68 -10.18 3.32 17.05
CA GLU A 68 -10.65 4.34 18.01
C GLU A 68 -10.56 5.78 17.45
N THR A 69 -9.48 6.07 16.72
CA THR A 69 -9.25 7.37 16.06
C THR A 69 -9.37 7.32 14.54
N SER A 70 -10.22 6.41 14.05
CA SER A 70 -10.34 6.00 12.65
C SER A 70 -10.29 7.15 11.64
N LYS A 71 -9.61 6.87 10.53
CA LYS A 71 -9.59 7.68 9.32
C LYS A 71 -10.45 7.07 8.22
N PHE A 72 -11.31 6.10 8.53
CA PHE A 72 -12.28 5.52 7.60
C PHE A 72 -13.16 6.60 6.98
N ARG A 73 -13.23 6.59 5.64
CA ARG A 73 -14.05 7.51 4.83
C ARG A 73 -15.09 6.79 3.96
N GLY A 74 -15.35 5.51 4.24
CA GLY A 74 -16.35 4.69 3.52
C GLY A 74 -15.73 3.62 2.63
N GLU A 75 -14.60 3.92 1.99
CA GLU A 75 -13.94 3.05 1.01
C GLU A 75 -12.42 3.08 1.20
N ASN A 76 -11.93 3.16 2.45
CA ASN A 76 -10.49 3.23 2.66
C ASN A 76 -9.83 1.94 2.15
N GLY A 77 -9.19 2.05 0.99
CA GLY A 77 -8.54 0.93 0.34
C GLY A 77 -7.31 0.43 1.10
N ILE A 78 -7.05 -0.86 0.94
CA ILE A 78 -5.81 -1.53 1.28
C ILE A 78 -4.72 -0.92 0.40
N SER A 79 -3.64 -0.45 1.02
CA SER A 79 -2.57 0.23 0.30
C SER A 79 -1.46 -0.72 -0.13
N ILE A 80 -0.95 -0.53 -1.36
CA ILE A 80 -0.01 -1.42 -2.02
C ILE A 80 1.17 -0.61 -2.57
N GLY A 81 2.38 -1.13 -2.40
CA GLY A 81 3.62 -0.58 -2.95
C GLY A 81 4.50 -1.63 -3.61
N PHE A 82 5.49 -1.17 -4.36
CA PHE A 82 6.42 -2.01 -5.12
C PHE A 82 7.88 -1.64 -4.84
N THR A 83 8.78 -2.62 -4.70
CA THR A 83 10.21 -2.36 -4.44
C THR A 83 10.89 -1.61 -5.59
N SER A 84 10.47 -1.85 -6.84
CA SER A 84 10.96 -1.11 -8.01
C SER A 84 10.67 0.39 -7.92
N HIS A 85 9.51 0.78 -7.37
CA HIS A 85 9.15 2.17 -7.11
C HIS A 85 10.03 2.80 -6.05
N TYR A 86 10.38 2.05 -5.00
CA TYR A 86 11.35 2.50 -4.01
C TYR A 86 12.75 2.69 -4.59
N GLY A 87 13.17 1.86 -5.55
CA GLY A 87 14.38 2.09 -6.34
C GLY A 87 14.35 3.46 -7.02
N ALA A 88 13.31 3.74 -7.81
CA ALA A 88 13.14 5.01 -8.49
C ALA A 88 13.03 6.21 -7.54
N MET A 89 12.33 6.05 -6.41
CA MET A 89 12.24 7.08 -5.37
C MET A 89 13.60 7.38 -4.74
N ARG A 90 14.43 6.36 -4.46
CA ARG A 90 15.79 6.56 -3.93
C ARG A 90 16.70 7.22 -4.97
N ASP A 91 16.62 6.82 -6.24
CA ASP A 91 17.38 7.48 -7.31
C ASP A 91 17.05 8.98 -7.40
N ARG A 92 15.80 9.35 -7.14
CA ARG A 92 15.34 10.75 -7.20
C ARG A 92 15.60 11.55 -5.93
N PHE A 93 15.38 10.96 -4.75
CA PHE A 93 15.33 11.68 -3.48
C PHE A 93 16.40 11.25 -2.46
N GLY A 94 17.13 10.18 -2.74
CA GLY A 94 18.21 9.62 -1.91
C GLY A 94 17.79 8.45 -1.01
N ASP A 95 18.80 7.81 -0.42
CA ASP A 95 18.69 6.52 0.29
C ASP A 95 17.84 6.54 1.57
N ARG A 96 17.42 7.72 2.03
CA ARG A 96 16.51 7.85 3.19
C ARG A 96 15.13 7.21 2.96
N LEU A 97 14.76 6.96 1.71
CA LEU A 97 13.49 6.34 1.35
C LEU A 97 13.61 4.82 1.38
N THR A 98 13.55 4.29 2.61
CA THR A 98 13.55 2.85 2.86
C THR A 98 12.22 2.22 2.43
N ASP A 99 12.25 0.96 2.07
CA ASP A 99 11.07 0.16 1.74
C ASP A 99 10.02 0.20 2.86
N GLY A 100 8.75 0.41 2.51
CA GLY A 100 7.64 0.58 3.46
C GLY A 100 7.42 2.02 3.95
N ILE A 101 8.32 2.97 3.65
CA ILE A 101 8.24 4.31 4.25
C ILE A 101 7.04 5.13 3.75
N ALA A 102 6.39 4.77 2.66
CA ALA A 102 5.18 5.44 2.16
C ALA A 102 3.92 5.07 2.95
N GLY A 103 4.00 4.07 3.83
CA GLY A 103 2.92 3.64 4.72
C GLY A 103 1.93 2.68 4.08
N GLU A 104 2.26 2.06 2.95
CA GLU A 104 1.47 1.02 2.32
C GLU A 104 1.27 -0.18 3.26
N ASN A 105 0.15 -0.91 3.15
CA ASN A 105 -0.07 -2.11 3.94
C ASN A 105 0.72 -3.30 3.40
N ILE A 106 0.84 -3.39 2.07
CA ILE A 106 1.45 -4.50 1.35
C ILE A 106 2.58 -3.97 0.48
N LEU A 107 3.78 -4.51 0.64
CA LEU A 107 4.90 -4.25 -0.26
C LEU A 107 5.27 -5.52 -1.03
N ILE A 108 5.23 -5.41 -2.35
CA ILE A 108 5.53 -6.49 -3.28
C ILE A 108 6.92 -6.26 -3.87
N ALA A 109 7.78 -7.28 -3.80
CA ALA A 109 9.03 -7.28 -4.52
C ALA A 109 8.79 -7.56 -5.99
N CYS A 110 9.18 -6.61 -6.83
CA CYS A 110 9.23 -6.74 -8.28
C CYS A 110 10.39 -5.89 -8.83
N ASP A 111 10.89 -6.28 -10.00
CA ASP A 111 12.01 -5.60 -10.65
C ASP A 111 11.51 -4.42 -11.53
N ASP A 112 10.35 -4.59 -12.16
CA ASP A 112 9.79 -3.60 -13.07
C ASP A 112 8.82 -2.64 -12.35
N PRO A 113 8.81 -1.35 -12.70
CA PRO A 113 7.83 -0.40 -12.18
C PRO A 113 6.47 -0.60 -12.83
N HIS A 114 5.42 -0.48 -12.00
CA HIS A 114 4.04 -0.55 -12.45
C HIS A 114 3.35 0.82 -12.42
N SER A 115 2.55 1.11 -13.44
CA SER A 115 1.54 2.16 -13.46
C SER A 115 0.14 1.55 -13.54
N LEU A 116 -0.90 2.37 -13.33
CA LEU A 116 -2.29 1.93 -13.47
C LEU A 116 -2.60 1.36 -14.87
N GLN A 117 -1.90 1.80 -15.91
CA GLN A 117 -2.08 1.30 -17.28
C GLN A 117 -1.45 -0.08 -17.49
N THR A 118 -0.41 -0.41 -16.72
CA THR A 118 0.30 -1.69 -16.81
C THR A 118 -0.24 -2.72 -15.84
N LEU A 119 -0.93 -2.29 -14.78
CA LEU A 119 -1.60 -3.19 -13.85
C LEU A 119 -2.97 -3.55 -14.41
N ALA A 120 -3.35 -4.81 -14.19
CA ALA A 120 -4.74 -5.20 -14.34
C ALA A 120 -5.59 -4.55 -13.23
N PRO A 121 -6.91 -4.41 -13.41
CA PRO A 121 -7.78 -3.79 -12.42
C PRO A 121 -7.83 -4.56 -11.08
N ASN A 122 -7.41 -5.83 -11.08
CA ASN A 122 -7.40 -6.70 -9.91
C ASN A 122 -6.03 -7.35 -9.73
N LEU A 123 -5.61 -7.49 -8.47
CA LEU A 123 -4.50 -8.31 -8.05
C LEU A 123 -4.99 -9.50 -7.25
N VAL A 124 -4.23 -10.59 -7.29
CA VAL A 124 -4.55 -11.82 -6.58
C VAL A 124 -3.33 -12.27 -5.81
N ALA A 125 -3.47 -12.40 -4.49
CA ALA A 125 -2.49 -13.06 -3.66
C ALA A 125 -2.88 -14.53 -3.47
N VAL A 126 -1.94 -15.44 -3.68
CA VAL A 126 -2.14 -16.89 -3.53
C VAL A 126 -1.30 -17.40 -2.37
N ASN A 127 -1.95 -18.09 -1.44
CA ASN A 127 -1.29 -18.68 -0.27
C ASN A 127 -1.94 -20.01 0.15
N GLU A 128 -1.48 -20.55 1.27
CA GLU A 128 -1.94 -21.84 1.81
C GLU A 128 -3.42 -21.85 2.22
N ASP A 129 -3.98 -20.70 2.58
CA ASP A 129 -5.39 -20.56 2.98
C ASP A 129 -6.31 -20.33 1.78
N GLY A 130 -5.74 -20.08 0.60
CA GLY A 130 -6.45 -19.90 -0.65
C GLY A 130 -6.05 -18.63 -1.40
N VAL A 131 -7.06 -17.94 -1.90
CA VAL A 131 -6.91 -16.81 -2.82
C VAL A 131 -7.50 -15.56 -2.18
N VAL A 132 -6.72 -14.48 -2.15
CA VAL A 132 -7.19 -13.15 -1.72
C VAL A 132 -7.20 -12.22 -2.91
N GLU A 133 -8.40 -11.81 -3.33
CA GLU A 133 -8.60 -10.86 -4.42
C GLU A 133 -8.58 -9.42 -3.90
N LEU A 134 -7.64 -8.63 -4.43
CA LEU A 134 -7.57 -7.18 -4.27
C LEU A 134 -8.11 -6.54 -5.54
N VAL A 135 -9.25 -5.89 -5.45
CA VAL A 135 -10.02 -5.42 -6.60
C VAL A 135 -10.01 -3.90 -6.69
N GLU A 136 -10.37 -3.38 -7.86
CA GLU A 136 -10.55 -1.93 -8.08
C GLU A 136 -9.26 -1.16 -7.76
N VAL A 137 -8.13 -1.66 -8.26
CA VAL A 137 -6.83 -1.03 -8.06
C VAL A 137 -6.85 0.41 -8.62
N GLU A 138 -6.47 1.37 -7.79
CA GLU A 138 -6.41 2.78 -8.15
C GLU A 138 -5.15 3.46 -7.62
N VAL A 139 -4.78 4.62 -8.18
CA VAL A 139 -3.58 5.35 -7.78
C VAL A 139 -3.75 5.98 -6.40
N ALA A 140 -2.81 5.72 -5.50
CA ALA A 140 -2.75 6.42 -4.24
C ALA A 140 -2.16 7.82 -4.45
N THR A 141 -3.03 8.83 -4.46
CA THR A 141 -2.64 10.23 -4.72
C THR A 141 -1.57 10.70 -3.71
N PRO A 142 -0.41 11.20 -4.16
CA PRO A 142 0.62 11.67 -3.26
C PRO A 142 0.19 12.94 -2.53
N CYS A 143 0.81 13.22 -1.38
CA CYS A 143 0.51 14.40 -0.58
C CYS A 143 1.73 15.28 -0.34
N VAL A 144 1.46 16.55 -0.02
CA VAL A 144 2.49 17.56 0.27
C VAL A 144 3.38 17.11 1.42
N GLU A 145 2.80 16.55 2.49
CA GLU A 145 3.56 16.14 3.67
C GLU A 145 4.60 15.06 3.35
N PHE A 146 4.19 14.01 2.62
CA PHE A 146 5.11 12.95 2.21
C PHE A 146 6.14 13.46 1.21
N SER A 147 5.74 14.32 0.26
CA SER A 147 6.66 14.91 -0.72
C SER A 147 7.74 15.77 -0.06
N LYS A 148 7.38 16.57 0.96
CA LYS A 148 8.33 17.32 1.79
C LYS A 148 9.28 16.36 2.52
N PHE A 149 8.75 15.27 3.08
CA PHE A 149 9.57 14.26 3.75
C PHE A 149 10.59 13.61 2.81
N CYS A 150 10.19 13.24 1.59
CA CYS A 150 11.09 12.72 0.55
C CYS A 150 12.25 13.69 0.27
N LEU A 151 11.94 14.98 0.15
CA LEU A 151 12.92 16.03 -0.15
C LEU A 151 13.78 16.46 1.05
N ALA A 152 13.59 15.89 2.25
CA ALA A 152 14.14 16.44 3.49
C ALA A 152 13.77 17.92 3.70
N PHE A 153 12.63 18.35 3.18
CA PHE A 153 12.23 19.75 3.12
C PHE A 153 11.77 20.24 4.51
N PRO A 154 12.23 21.40 4.99
CA PRO A 154 11.85 21.91 6.31
C PRO A 154 10.33 22.01 6.53
N ASN A 155 9.84 21.51 7.68
CA ASN A 155 8.42 21.40 7.98
C ASN A 155 7.72 22.77 8.02
N GLU A 156 8.43 23.79 8.49
CA GLU A 156 7.96 25.15 8.74
C GLU A 156 7.93 25.99 7.46
N ARG A 157 8.68 25.56 6.44
CA ARG A 157 8.77 26.25 5.16
C ARG A 157 7.55 25.91 4.30
N LYS A 158 6.99 26.94 3.65
CA LYS A 158 5.93 26.78 2.66
C LYS A 158 6.43 25.96 1.47
N PRO A 159 5.62 25.02 0.93
CA PRO A 159 5.97 24.30 -0.29
C PRO A 159 6.35 25.26 -1.41
N ASP A 160 7.45 24.96 -2.11
CA ASP A 160 7.85 25.65 -3.32
C ASP A 160 7.81 24.70 -4.52
N ARG A 161 8.34 25.17 -5.65
CA ARG A 161 8.36 24.41 -6.91
C ARG A 161 8.99 23.01 -6.75
N SER A 162 9.99 22.83 -5.89
CA SER A 162 10.60 21.52 -5.68
C SER A 162 9.60 20.51 -5.10
N VAL A 163 8.72 20.94 -4.20
CA VAL A 163 7.66 20.10 -3.62
C VAL A 163 6.59 19.77 -4.67
N THR A 164 6.27 20.72 -5.56
CA THR A 164 5.36 20.47 -6.69
C THR A 164 5.95 19.42 -7.66
N GLU A 165 7.24 19.53 -7.98
CA GLU A 165 7.92 18.57 -8.85
C GLU A 165 8.02 17.17 -8.19
N ALA A 166 8.22 17.11 -6.88
CA ALA A 166 8.17 15.85 -6.14
C ALA A 166 6.77 15.23 -6.12
N LEU A 167 5.72 16.03 -5.94
CA LEU A 167 4.33 15.56 -6.05
C LEU A 167 4.04 14.96 -7.42
N GLN A 168 4.47 15.64 -8.49
CA GLN A 168 4.30 15.16 -9.86
C GLN A 168 5.04 13.84 -10.10
N PHE A 169 6.28 13.72 -9.61
CA PHE A 169 7.04 12.49 -9.70
C PHE A 169 6.38 11.33 -8.93
N LEU A 170 5.87 11.60 -7.74
CA LEU A 170 5.22 10.60 -6.89
C LEU A 170 3.80 10.21 -7.36
N ASN A 171 3.28 10.90 -8.38
CA ASN A 171 1.95 10.62 -8.92
C ASN A 171 1.97 9.37 -9.83
N ASP A 172 0.85 9.09 -10.48
CA ASP A 172 0.70 8.04 -11.50
C ASP A 172 1.12 6.64 -11.03
N GLY A 173 0.94 6.38 -9.73
CA GLY A 173 1.19 5.10 -9.08
C GLY A 173 2.55 4.99 -8.39
N MET A 174 3.47 5.95 -8.56
CA MET A 174 4.81 5.88 -7.96
C MET A 174 4.79 5.90 -6.43
N ARG A 175 3.84 6.60 -5.80
CA ARG A 175 3.61 6.55 -4.35
C ARG A 175 2.99 5.21 -3.89
N GLY A 176 2.39 4.47 -4.80
CA GLY A 176 1.64 3.25 -4.55
C GLY A 176 0.19 3.33 -5.04
N PHE A 177 -0.57 2.32 -4.65
CA PHE A 177 -1.95 2.09 -5.07
C PHE A 177 -2.86 1.82 -3.87
N TYR A 178 -4.16 1.97 -4.07
CA TYR A 178 -5.20 1.45 -3.20
C TYR A 178 -5.95 0.33 -3.91
N ALA A 179 -6.53 -0.59 -3.16
CA ALA A 179 -7.44 -1.62 -3.63
C ALA A 179 -8.47 -1.96 -2.54
N SER A 180 -9.58 -2.55 -2.94
CA SER A 180 -10.59 -3.09 -2.04
C SER A 180 -10.43 -4.61 -1.90
N VAL A 181 -10.98 -5.19 -0.84
CA VAL A 181 -11.12 -6.65 -0.72
C VAL A 181 -12.60 -7.00 -0.73
N ARG A 182 -12.99 -8.05 -1.44
CA ARG A 182 -14.39 -8.51 -1.46
C ARG A 182 -14.71 -9.44 -0.31
N GLU A 183 -13.82 -10.39 -0.09
CA GLU A 183 -13.98 -11.45 0.90
C GLU A 183 -12.94 -11.31 2.00
N THR A 184 -13.20 -11.92 3.14
CA THR A 184 -12.19 -11.94 4.20
C THR A 184 -10.96 -12.71 3.73
N GLY A 185 -9.78 -12.12 3.91
CA GLY A 185 -8.53 -12.71 3.47
C GLY A 185 -7.43 -12.58 4.51
N ILE A 186 -6.50 -13.53 4.51
CA ILE A 186 -5.26 -13.45 5.28
C ILE A 186 -4.10 -13.38 4.30
N LEU A 187 -3.19 -12.43 4.52
CA LEU A 187 -1.95 -12.32 3.78
C LEU A 187 -0.75 -12.57 4.70
N ARG A 188 0.31 -13.14 4.14
CA ARG A 188 1.59 -13.37 4.82
C ARG A 188 2.74 -12.82 3.98
N THR A 189 3.82 -12.47 4.67
CA THR A 189 5.09 -12.26 3.98
C THR A 189 5.48 -13.56 3.28
N GLY A 190 5.81 -13.47 2.00
CA GLY A 190 6.12 -14.63 1.16
C GLY A 190 5.01 -15.00 0.18
N ASP A 191 3.79 -14.49 0.31
CA ASP A 191 2.71 -14.82 -0.63
C ASP A 191 3.04 -14.32 -2.05
N LEU A 192 2.65 -15.08 -3.08
CA LEU A 192 2.85 -14.69 -4.47
C LEU A 192 1.67 -13.84 -4.93
N VAL A 193 1.98 -12.77 -5.68
CA VAL A 193 0.98 -11.83 -6.19
C VAL A 193 0.99 -11.84 -7.72
N PHE A 194 -0.21 -11.93 -8.29
CA PHE A 194 -0.47 -11.94 -9.72
C PHE A 194 -1.39 -10.78 -10.09
N MET A 195 -1.22 -10.22 -11.29
CA MET A 195 -2.26 -9.40 -11.92
C MET A 195 -3.24 -10.31 -12.66
N THR A 196 -4.53 -9.95 -12.65
CA THR A 196 -5.57 -10.69 -13.39
C THR A 196 -6.54 -9.75 -14.08
N ASN A 197 -6.83 -10.06 -15.35
CA ASN A 197 -7.89 -9.40 -16.12
C ASN A 197 -9.26 -10.08 -15.92
N ALA A 198 -9.31 -11.17 -15.14
CA ALA A 198 -10.56 -11.84 -14.84
C ALA A 198 -11.50 -10.84 -14.15
N GLY A 199 -12.72 -10.73 -14.71
CA GLY A 199 -13.80 -9.97 -14.09
C GLY A 199 -14.20 -10.57 -12.74
N PRO A 200 -15.06 -9.89 -11.97
CA PRO A 200 -15.58 -10.42 -10.72
C PRO A 200 -16.18 -11.82 -10.91
N GLY A 201 -15.58 -12.85 -10.29
CA GLY A 201 -16.24 -14.15 -10.10
C GLY A 201 -16.14 -15.20 -11.22
N SER A 202 -15.00 -15.36 -11.90
CA SER A 202 -14.79 -16.58 -12.72
C SER A 202 -14.41 -17.77 -11.84
N GLU A 203 -15.34 -18.25 -11.01
CA GLU A 203 -15.27 -19.61 -10.51
C GLU A 203 -15.55 -20.58 -11.67
N THR A 204 -14.64 -21.50 -11.92
CA THR A 204 -15.04 -22.81 -12.40
C THR A 204 -14.30 -23.84 -11.54
N PRO A 205 -14.98 -24.51 -10.58
CA PRO A 205 -14.37 -25.60 -9.84
C PRO A 205 -14.19 -26.81 -10.77
N PRO A 206 -13.14 -27.63 -10.58
CA PRO A 206 -12.93 -28.82 -11.37
C PRO A 206 -14.04 -29.85 -11.11
N THR A 207 -14.63 -30.39 -12.18
CA THR A 207 -15.42 -31.63 -12.17
C THR A 207 -14.54 -32.86 -12.01
#